data_AF-A0A350C933-F1
#
_entry.id   AF-A0A350C933-F1
#
_cell.length_a   1.000
_cell.length_b   1.000
_cell.length_c   1.000
_cell.angle_alpha   90.00
_cell.angle_beta   90.00
_cell.angle_gamma   90.00
#
_symmetry.space_group_name_H-M   'P 1'
#
loop_
_entity.id
_entity.type
_entity.pdbx_description
1 polymer ?
#
loop_
_entity_poly.entity_id
_entity_poly.type
_entity_poly.pdbx_seq_one_letter_code
_entity_poly.pdbx_strand_id
1 'polypeptide(L)'
;MYELLTEDTGCGLWMVAGHRQNRRDSGWRIFSSRVANAVRSRILGDNTPDTGCGIKVFYRSVFLQLPRFNHMHRFLPALVVRGGGRVISAAVNHRPRLHGRSHYDTLRRLLAGLIDLAGVAWLIRRSLVPVLEQPEGAENEQGVLDHLRFSRPDGVHGAFRRSVA
;
A
#
# COMPACT_ATOMS: atom_id res chain seq x y z
N MET A 1 12.25 6.52 9.31
CA MET A 1 11.26 5.65 8.61
C MET A 1 11.00 4.37 9.39
N TYR A 2 12.03 3.62 9.77
CA TYR A 2 11.86 2.47 10.68
C TYR A 2 11.35 2.93 12.05
N GLU A 3 11.97 3.96 12.63
CA GLU A 3 11.50 4.62 13.86
C GLU A 3 10.03 5.00 13.78
N LEU A 4 9.60 5.68 12.71
CA LEU A 4 8.18 6.00 12.48
C LEU A 4 7.24 4.80 12.46
N LEU A 5 7.72 3.61 12.07
CA LEU A 5 6.90 2.39 12.07
C LEU A 5 6.86 1.75 13.46
N THR A 6 7.94 1.87 14.25
CA THR A 6 8.07 1.27 15.59
C THR A 6 7.57 2.17 16.72
N GLU A 7 7.65 3.49 16.55
CA GLU A 7 7.20 4.51 17.51
C GLU A 7 5.70 4.81 17.39
N ASP A 8 5.06 4.37 16.32
CA ASP A 8 3.61 4.48 16.19
C ASP A 8 2.93 3.59 17.23
N THR A 9 2.56 4.19 18.36
CA THR A 9 1.71 3.57 19.38
C THR A 9 0.24 3.53 18.96
N GLY A 10 -0.07 4.03 17.76
CA GLY A 10 -1.39 3.98 17.17
C GLY A 10 -1.73 2.60 16.62
N CYS A 11 -2.99 2.22 16.74
CA CYS A 11 -3.49 0.97 16.21
C CYS A 11 -3.45 1.00 14.66
N GLY A 12 -2.70 0.07 14.06
CA GLY A 12 -2.87 -0.30 12.65
C GLY A 12 -1.94 0.35 11.62
N LEU A 13 -0.84 1.02 11.96
CA LEU A 13 0.17 1.39 10.95
C LEU A 13 0.95 0.17 10.48
N TRP A 14 0.81 -0.17 9.20
CA TRP A 14 1.44 -1.39 8.64
C TRP A 14 2.58 -1.08 7.68
N MET A 15 2.66 0.15 7.19
CA MET A 15 3.64 0.54 6.19
C MET A 15 3.96 2.04 6.21
N VAL A 16 5.24 2.35 6.01
CA VAL A 16 5.73 3.69 5.73
C VAL A 16 6.32 3.72 4.31
N ALA A 17 5.73 4.53 3.44
CA ALA A 17 6.19 4.75 2.07
C ALA A 17 7.10 6.00 2.01
N GLY A 18 8.19 5.94 1.26
CA GLY A 18 8.99 7.12 1.00
C GLY A 18 8.32 8.05 -0.01
N HIS A 19 8.32 9.35 0.27
CA HIS A 19 7.89 10.41 -0.64
C HIS A 19 9.09 11.26 -1.02
N ARG A 20 9.55 11.14 -2.27
CA ARG A 20 10.69 11.93 -2.76
C ARG A 20 10.31 13.40 -2.89
N GLN A 21 10.91 14.23 -2.05
CA GLN A 21 10.79 15.69 -2.11
C GLN A 21 11.83 16.29 -3.07
N ASN A 22 11.59 17.53 -3.52
CA ASN A 22 12.52 18.33 -4.32
C ASN A 22 13.05 17.61 -5.58
N ARG A 23 12.14 17.03 -6.37
CA ARG A 23 12.51 16.36 -7.63
C ARG A 23 13.10 17.38 -8.62
N ARG A 24 14.32 17.10 -9.09
CA ARG A 24 15.02 17.85 -10.15
C ARG A 24 14.78 17.23 -11.53
N ASP A 25 13.55 16.80 -11.78
CA ASP A 25 13.10 16.25 -13.07
C ASP A 25 12.58 17.38 -13.97
N SER A 26 12.43 17.13 -15.28
CA SER A 26 11.79 18.09 -16.18
C SER A 26 10.34 18.38 -15.78
N GLY A 27 9.87 19.62 -16.00
CA GLY A 27 8.52 20.04 -15.60
C GLY A 27 7.40 19.14 -16.13
N TRP A 28 7.52 18.69 -17.38
CA TRP A 28 6.59 17.73 -17.99
C TRP A 28 6.55 16.37 -17.27
N ARG A 29 7.71 15.89 -16.80
CA ARG A 29 7.81 14.62 -16.06
C ARG A 29 7.19 14.71 -14.66
N ILE A 30 7.35 15.86 -14.00
CA ILE A 30 6.71 16.13 -12.72
C ILE A 30 5.19 16.22 -12.91
N PHE A 31 4.73 16.96 -13.92
CA PHE A 31 3.29 17.11 -14.22
C PHE A 31 2.63 15.76 -14.53
N SER A 32 3.18 15.00 -15.47
CA SER A 32 2.67 13.67 -15.84
C SER A 32 2.67 12.70 -14.64
N SER A 33 3.70 12.72 -13.80
CA SER A 33 3.73 11.93 -12.56
C SER A 33 2.62 12.34 -11.58
N ARG A 34 2.33 13.64 -11.44
CA ARG A 34 1.27 14.14 -10.55
C ARG A 34 -0.10 13.69 -11.05
N VAL A 35 -0.38 13.84 -12.34
CA VAL A 35 -1.65 13.39 -12.94
C VAL A 35 -1.82 11.87 -12.78
N ALA A 36 -0.78 11.09 -13.09
CA ALA A 36 -0.83 9.63 -12.95
C ALA A 36 -1.08 9.20 -11.49
N ASN A 37 -0.40 9.83 -10.53
CA ASN A 37 -0.61 9.54 -9.11
C ASN A 37 -2.01 9.98 -8.64
N ALA A 38 -2.54 11.11 -9.12
CA ALA A 38 -3.87 11.58 -8.77
C ALA A 38 -4.98 10.64 -9.28
N VAL A 39 -4.90 10.22 -10.55
CA VAL A 39 -5.85 9.25 -11.13
C VAL A 39 -5.80 7.93 -10.35
N ARG A 40 -4.59 7.42 -10.10
CA ARG A 40 -4.38 6.19 -9.34
C ARG A 40 -4.94 6.30 -7.91
N SER A 41 -4.63 7.38 -7.20
CA SER A 41 -5.11 7.62 -5.83
C SER A 41 -6.63 7.69 -5.77
N ARG A 42 -7.28 8.27 -6.78
CA ARG A 42 -8.74 8.34 -6.86
C ARG A 42 -9.39 6.98 -7.12
N ILE A 43 -8.73 6.11 -7.89
CA ILE A 43 -9.24 4.77 -8.19
C ILE A 43 -9.02 3.80 -7.02
N LEU A 44 -7.84 3.86 -6.38
CA LEU A 44 -7.43 2.88 -5.36
C LEU A 44 -7.68 3.34 -3.92
N GLY A 45 -7.86 4.64 -3.69
CA GLY A 45 -8.12 5.20 -2.35
C GLY A 45 -6.93 5.13 -1.39
N ASP A 46 -5.70 5.05 -1.89
CA ASP A 46 -4.49 4.79 -1.07
C ASP A 46 -3.70 6.04 -0.67
N ASN A 47 -4.18 7.24 -1.07
CA ASN A 47 -3.66 8.57 -0.68
C ASN A 47 -2.13 8.72 -0.72
N THR A 48 -1.45 7.96 -1.58
CA THR A 48 0.02 7.92 -1.62
C THR A 48 0.55 8.86 -2.71
N PRO A 49 1.28 9.94 -2.36
CA PRO A 49 1.73 10.96 -3.31
C PRO A 49 2.87 10.49 -4.23
N ASP A 50 3.65 9.48 -3.83
CA ASP A 50 4.75 8.93 -4.63
C ASP A 50 4.84 7.40 -4.55
N THR A 51 4.00 6.75 -5.34
CA THR A 51 3.89 5.28 -5.33
C THR A 51 5.08 4.60 -6.03
N GLY A 52 5.71 5.34 -6.94
CA GLY A 52 6.91 4.94 -7.66
C GLY A 52 8.20 5.07 -6.86
N CYS A 53 8.16 5.57 -5.61
CA CYS A 53 9.30 5.54 -4.72
C CYS A 53 9.67 4.08 -4.39
N GLY A 54 10.96 3.75 -4.48
CA GLY A 54 11.47 2.41 -4.16
C GLY A 54 11.63 2.16 -2.66
N ILE A 55 11.73 3.21 -1.85
CA ILE A 55 11.96 3.09 -0.40
C ILE A 55 10.61 2.91 0.29
N LYS A 56 10.41 1.75 0.92
CA LYS A 56 9.20 1.35 1.62
C LYS A 56 9.60 0.46 2.79
N VAL A 57 8.97 0.66 3.95
CA VAL A 57 9.17 -0.15 5.16
C VAL A 57 7.81 -0.66 5.59
N PHE A 58 7.70 -1.94 5.88
CA PHE A 58 6.46 -2.59 6.31
C PHE A 58 6.80 -3.86 7.09
N TYR A 59 5.84 -4.36 7.87
CA TYR A 59 6.02 -5.62 8.58
C TYR A 59 6.11 -6.81 7.63
N ARG A 60 7.00 -7.75 7.92
CA ARG A 60 7.17 -8.99 7.15
C ARG A 60 5.85 -9.78 7.07
N SER A 61 5.13 -9.89 8.18
CA SER A 61 3.85 -10.58 8.27
C SER A 61 2.80 -10.01 7.32
N VAL A 62 2.74 -8.67 7.21
CA VAL A 62 1.86 -7.97 6.27
C VAL A 62 2.23 -8.30 4.83
N PHE A 63 3.52 -8.21 4.47
CA PHE A 63 3.99 -8.46 3.11
C PHE A 63 3.68 -9.88 2.62
N LEU A 64 3.84 -10.88 3.49
CA LEU A 64 3.59 -12.28 3.15
C LEU A 64 2.13 -12.60 2.87
N GLN A 65 1.20 -11.77 3.35
CA GLN A 65 -0.23 -11.92 3.09
C GLN A 65 -0.68 -11.23 1.78
N LEU A 66 0.19 -10.41 1.17
CA LEU A 66 -0.17 -9.67 -0.02
C LEU A 66 -0.19 -10.57 -1.27
N PRO A 67 -1.13 -10.33 -2.21
CA PRO A 67 -1.16 -11.04 -3.48
C PRO A 67 0.10 -10.74 -4.31
N ARG A 68 0.69 -11.78 -4.87
CA ARG A 68 1.91 -11.67 -5.70
C ARG A 68 1.55 -11.53 -7.18
N PHE A 69 2.10 -10.51 -7.82
CA PHE A 69 2.02 -10.30 -9.27
C PHE A 69 3.15 -9.39 -9.74
N ASN A 70 3.36 -9.32 -11.06
CA ASN A 70 4.35 -8.42 -11.64
C ASN A 70 4.03 -6.96 -11.31
N HIS A 71 5.05 -6.16 -11.02
CA HIS A 71 4.89 -4.74 -10.67
C HIS A 71 4.08 -4.43 -9.40
N MET A 72 3.77 -5.43 -8.55
CA MET A 72 3.04 -5.24 -7.28
C MET A 72 3.63 -4.15 -6.37
N HIS A 73 4.95 -3.88 -6.45
CA HIS A 73 5.64 -2.84 -5.69
C HIS A 73 5.06 -1.43 -5.87
N ARG A 74 4.34 -1.17 -6.98
CA ARG A 74 3.64 0.10 -7.24
C ARG A 74 2.30 0.18 -6.52
N PHE A 75 1.73 -0.96 -6.13
CA PHE A 75 0.40 -1.10 -5.55
C PHE A 75 0.43 -1.51 -4.08
N LEU A 76 1.61 -1.73 -3.49
CA LEU A 76 1.78 -2.07 -2.08
C LEU A 76 0.97 -1.16 -1.13
N PRO A 77 1.00 0.18 -1.23
CA PRO A 77 0.19 1.02 -0.35
C PRO A 77 -1.31 0.71 -0.44
N ALA A 78 -1.83 0.58 -1.66
CA ALA A 78 -3.24 0.25 -1.89
C ALA A 78 -3.63 -1.13 -1.36
N LEU A 79 -2.74 -2.12 -1.51
CA LEU A 79 -2.98 -3.46 -1.00
C LEU A 79 -2.95 -3.51 0.53
N VAL A 80 -2.07 -2.72 1.17
CA VAL A 80 -2.01 -2.57 2.63
C VAL A 80 -3.27 -1.89 3.16
N VAL A 81 -3.70 -0.78 2.55
CA VAL A 81 -4.95 -0.09 2.89
C VAL A 81 -6.16 -1.01 2.75
N ARG A 82 -6.21 -1.77 1.65
CA ARG A 82 -7.25 -2.80 1.44
C ARG A 82 -7.23 -3.88 2.53
N GLY A 83 -6.05 -4.26 3.02
CA GLY A 83 -5.90 -5.20 4.13
C GLY A 83 -6.40 -4.67 5.48
N GLY A 84 -6.80 -3.40 5.56
CA GLY A 84 -7.17 -2.72 6.80
C GLY A 84 -6.01 -2.01 7.49
N GLY A 85 -4.82 -2.02 6.91
CA GLY A 85 -3.64 -1.34 7.44
C GLY A 85 -3.57 0.12 7.03
N ARG A 86 -3.02 0.96 7.90
CA ARG A 86 -2.70 2.35 7.60
C ARG A 86 -1.35 2.45 6.92
N VAL A 87 -1.22 3.42 6.01
CA VAL A 87 0.02 3.75 5.30
C VAL A 87 0.34 5.23 5.51
N ILE A 88 1.58 5.53 5.90
CA ILE A 88 2.08 6.91 6.02
C ILE A 88 3.15 7.17 4.96
N SER A 89 3.19 8.38 4.43
CA SER A 89 4.22 8.81 3.49
C SER A 89 5.25 9.70 4.17
N ALA A 90 6.48 9.21 4.34
CA ALA A 90 7.59 9.94 4.96
C ALA A 90 8.44 10.63 3.89
N ALA A 91 8.84 11.88 4.12
CA ALA A 91 9.71 12.61 3.21
C ALA A 91 11.09 11.94 3.07
N VAL A 92 11.56 11.76 1.84
CA VAL A 92 12.89 11.23 1.53
C VAL A 92 13.59 12.09 0.49
N ASN A 93 14.92 12.12 0.56
CA ASN A 93 15.72 12.89 -0.40
C ASN A 93 15.76 12.24 -1.78
N HIS A 94 15.59 13.06 -2.82
CA HIS A 94 15.79 12.66 -4.20
C HIS A 94 17.28 12.73 -4.55
N ARG A 95 17.88 11.60 -4.93
CA ARG A 95 19.27 11.54 -5.41
C ARG A 95 19.30 11.30 -6.92
N PRO A 96 20.04 12.11 -7.70
CA PRO A 96 20.20 11.88 -9.13
C PRO A 96 21.02 10.60 -9.37
N ARG A 97 20.75 9.91 -10.47
CA ARG A 97 21.57 8.79 -10.92
C ARG A 97 22.86 9.33 -11.53
N LEU A 98 24.01 8.83 -11.10
CA LEU A 98 25.33 9.27 -11.58
C LEU A 98 25.78 8.52 -12.84
N HIS A 99 25.38 7.26 -13.00
CA HIS A 99 25.84 6.39 -14.08
C HIS A 99 24.69 5.53 -14.64
N GLY A 100 24.87 5.06 -15.88
CA GLY A 100 23.95 4.17 -16.59
C GLY A 100 22.93 4.89 -17.47
N ARG A 101 22.50 4.22 -18.55
CA ARG A 101 21.40 4.68 -19.40
C ARG A 101 20.07 4.16 -18.88
N SER A 102 19.02 4.98 -18.97
CA SER A 102 17.68 4.53 -18.60
C SER A 102 17.16 3.52 -19.62
N HIS A 103 17.13 2.25 -19.25
CA HIS A 103 16.52 1.17 -20.05
C HIS A 103 14.98 1.15 -19.89
N TYR A 104 14.36 2.34 -19.87
CA TYR A 104 12.95 2.55 -19.56
C TYR A 104 12.20 2.97 -20.81
N ASP A 105 11.44 2.04 -21.38
CA ASP A 105 10.44 2.34 -22.39
C ASP A 105 9.20 2.93 -21.70
N THR A 106 9.02 4.24 -21.85
CA THR A 106 7.97 5.01 -21.17
C THR A 106 6.58 4.55 -21.59
N LEU A 107 6.37 4.22 -22.87
CA LEU A 107 5.07 3.83 -23.40
C LEU A 107 4.67 2.43 -22.92
N ARG A 108 5.58 1.46 -23.04
CA ARG A 108 5.34 0.09 -22.55
C ARG A 108 5.07 0.08 -21.04
N ARG A 109 5.78 0.91 -20.28
CA ARG A 109 5.56 1.06 -18.83
C ARG A 109 4.21 1.69 -18.49
N LEU A 110 3.74 2.63 -19.30
CA LEU A 110 2.46 3.30 -19.12
C LEU A 110 1.31 2.33 -19.40
N LEU A 111 1.37 1.58 -20.51
CA LEU A 111 0.38 0.57 -20.86
C LEU A 111 0.30 -0.55 -19.81
N ALA A 112 1.46 -1.10 -19.41
CA ALA A 112 1.51 -2.11 -18.34
C ALA A 112 0.93 -1.55 -17.03
N GLY A 113 1.27 -0.30 -16.67
CA GLY A 113 0.74 0.34 -15.46
C GLY A 113 -0.78 0.55 -15.50
N LEU A 114 -1.37 0.79 -16.66
CA LEU A 114 -2.82 0.94 -16.83
C LEU A 114 -3.54 -0.40 -16.67
N ILE A 115 -3.02 -1.45 -17.29
CA ILE A 115 -3.55 -2.83 -17.16
C ILE A 115 -3.46 -3.28 -15.70
N ASP A 116 -2.31 -3.09 -15.05
CA ASP A 116 -2.12 -3.42 -13.65
C ASP A 116 -3.07 -2.63 -12.74
N LEU A 117 -3.30 -1.34 -13.04
CA LEU A 117 -4.23 -0.51 -12.28
C LEU A 117 -5.67 -1.03 -12.39
N ALA A 118 -6.11 -1.40 -13.58
CA ALA A 118 -7.42 -2.00 -13.79
C ALA A 118 -7.54 -3.33 -13.03
N GLY A 119 -6.52 -4.19 -13.11
CA GLY A 119 -6.47 -5.48 -12.42
C GLY A 119 -6.50 -5.33 -10.90
N VAL A 120 -5.73 -4.41 -10.33
CA VAL A 120 -5.71 -4.14 -8.88
C VAL A 120 -7.01 -3.49 -8.43
N ALA A 121 -7.59 -2.58 -9.20
CA ALA A 121 -8.88 -1.98 -8.88
C ALA A 121 -10.00 -3.04 -8.87
N TRP A 122 -9.99 -3.95 -9.83
CA TRP A 122 -10.89 -5.11 -9.84
C TRP A 122 -10.65 -6.01 -8.62
N LEU A 123 -9.39 -6.32 -8.32
CA LEU A 123 -9.02 -7.16 -7.17
C LEU A 123 -9.50 -6.55 -5.86
N ILE A 124 -9.25 -5.26 -5.62
CA ILE A 124 -9.69 -4.55 -4.42
C ILE A 124 -11.22 -4.59 -4.29
N ARG A 125 -11.96 -4.38 -5.40
CA ARG A 125 -13.43 -4.41 -5.40
C ARG A 125 -14.02 -5.80 -5.19
N ARG A 126 -13.38 -6.85 -5.70
CA ARG A 126 -13.92 -8.22 -5.69
C ARG A 126 -13.48 -9.04 -4.49
N SER A 127 -12.50 -8.56 -3.74
CA SER A 127 -11.96 -9.28 -2.61
C SER A 127 -12.93 -9.30 -1.43
N LEU A 128 -13.35 -10.50 -1.05
CA LEU A 128 -14.05 -10.74 0.20
C LEU A 128 -12.99 -10.96 1.29
N VAL A 129 -13.02 -10.17 2.36
CA VAL A 129 -12.25 -10.46 3.57
C VAL A 129 -13.17 -11.32 4.44
N PRO A 130 -12.94 -12.65 4.53
CA PRO A 130 -13.78 -13.49 5.37
C PRO A 130 -13.65 -13.03 6.82
N VAL A 131 -14.78 -12.71 7.45
CA VAL A 131 -14.83 -12.51 8.90
C VAL A 131 -14.90 -13.91 9.49
N LEU A 132 -13.85 -14.34 10.16
CA LEU A 132 -13.87 -15.58 10.92
C LEU A 132 -14.72 -15.32 12.17
N GLU A 133 -15.91 -15.92 12.25
CA GLU A 133 -16.58 -16.08 13.54
C GLU A 133 -15.70 -16.97 14.41
N GLN A 134 -15.28 -16.46 15.56
CA GLN A 134 -14.63 -17.30 16.56
C GLN A 134 -15.70 -18.22 17.14
N PRO A 135 -15.53 -19.55 17.09
CA PRO A 135 -16.44 -20.44 17.79
C PRO A 135 -16.36 -20.13 19.29
N GLU A 136 -17.51 -19.89 19.92
CA GLU A 136 -17.61 -19.74 21.37
C GLU A 136 -17.01 -20.99 22.03
N GLY A 137 -15.84 -20.83 22.69
CA GLY A 137 -15.16 -21.91 23.42
C GLY A 137 -13.69 -22.20 23.07
N ALA A 138 -13.03 -21.43 22.21
CA ALA A 138 -11.61 -21.67 21.83
C ALA A 138 -10.56 -21.00 22.75
N GLU A 139 -10.86 -20.80 24.03
CA GLU A 139 -10.03 -20.01 24.97
C GLU A 139 -8.68 -20.67 25.32
N ASN A 140 -8.51 -21.97 25.06
CA ASN A 140 -7.37 -22.73 25.61
C ASN A 140 -6.17 -22.98 24.68
N GLU A 141 -6.20 -22.53 23.42
CA GLU A 141 -5.05 -22.67 22.49
C GLU A 141 -4.55 -21.33 21.91
N GLN A 142 -5.18 -20.22 22.27
CA GLN A 142 -4.90 -18.90 21.71
C GLN A 142 -3.55 -18.31 22.15
N GLY A 143 -3.03 -18.69 23.31
CA GLY A 143 -1.76 -18.16 23.84
C GLY A 143 -0.51 -18.48 22.99
N VAL A 144 -0.54 -19.55 22.19
CA VAL A 144 0.62 -19.99 21.39
C VAL A 144 0.54 -19.50 19.94
N LEU A 145 -0.61 -19.06 19.43
CA LEU A 145 -0.73 -18.57 18.05
C LEU A 145 -0.91 -17.05 17.93
N ASP A 146 -1.07 -16.34 19.05
CA ASP A 146 -1.25 -14.89 19.09
C ASP A 146 0.02 -14.11 18.69
N HIS A 147 1.21 -14.68 18.89
CA HIS A 147 2.47 -14.03 18.49
C HIS A 147 2.71 -14.01 16.97
N LEU A 148 1.91 -14.75 16.19
CA LEU A 148 1.97 -14.77 14.72
C LEU A 148 0.72 -14.17 14.05
N ARG A 149 -0.35 -13.95 14.82
CA ARG A 149 -1.54 -13.24 14.36
C ARG A 149 -1.49 -11.83 14.92
N PHE A 150 -1.16 -10.87 14.07
CA PHE A 150 -1.48 -9.48 14.37
C PHE A 150 -3.02 -9.38 14.38
N SER A 151 -3.60 -9.65 15.54
CA SER A 151 -5.00 -9.34 15.85
C SER A 151 -5.20 -7.87 15.56
N ARG A 152 -6.33 -7.56 14.92
CA ARG A 152 -6.84 -6.19 14.79
C ARG A 152 -6.70 -5.53 16.16
N PRO A 153 -5.92 -4.46 16.30
CA PRO A 153 -6.10 -3.62 17.44
C PRO A 153 -7.41 -2.89 17.17
N ASP A 154 -8.37 -3.10 18.07
CA ASP A 154 -9.63 -2.36 18.22
C ASP A 154 -10.86 -3.03 17.59
N GLY A 155 -11.77 -3.47 18.48
CA GLY A 155 -13.13 -3.92 18.20
C GLY A 155 -14.05 -2.81 17.66
N VAL A 156 -13.63 -2.10 16.62
CA VAL A 156 -14.48 -1.13 15.93
C VAL A 156 -15.29 -1.88 14.88
N HIS A 157 -16.56 -2.14 15.22
CA HIS A 157 -17.62 -2.42 14.26
C HIS A 157 -17.84 -1.21 13.34
N GLY A 158 -16.95 -1.01 12.39
CA GLY A 158 -17.12 -0.07 11.28
C GLY A 158 -17.96 -0.70 10.18
N ALA A 159 -19.27 -0.81 10.40
CA ALA A 159 -20.22 -1.11 9.34
C ALA A 159 -20.20 0.03 8.30
N PHE A 160 -19.35 -0.07 7.27
CA PHE A 160 -19.46 0.81 6.12
C PHE A 160 -20.64 0.31 5.26
N ARG A 161 -21.87 0.64 5.70
CA ARG A 161 -23.07 0.57 4.85
C ARG A 161 -22.84 1.49 3.66
N ARG A 162 -22.46 0.94 2.51
CA ARG A 162 -22.85 1.54 1.24
C ARG A 162 -24.34 1.28 1.08
N SER A 163 -25.15 2.27 1.40
CA SER A 163 -26.51 2.38 0.90
C SER A 163 -26.41 2.31 -0.62
N VAL A 164 -26.92 1.22 -1.18
CA VAL A 164 -27.28 1.13 -2.58
C VAL A 164 -28.75 1.51 -2.61
N ALA A 165 -29.03 2.68 -3.18
CA ALA A 165 -30.32 3.02 -3.77
C ALA A 165 -30.17 2.85 -5.28
#